data_AF-B9TFV5-F1
#
_entry.id   AF-B9TFV5-F1
#
_cell.length_a   1.000
_cell.length_b   1.000
_cell.length_c   1.000
_cell.angle_alpha   90.00
_cell.angle_beta   90.00
_cell.angle_gamma   90.00
#
_symmetry.space_group_name_H-M   'P 1'
#
loop_
_entity.id
_entity.type
_entity.pdbx_description
1 polymer ?
#
loop_
_entity_poly.entity_id
_entity_poly.type
_entity_poly.pdbx_seq_one_letter_code
_entity_poly.pdbx_strand_id
1 'polypeptide(L)'
;MLVYLDDAIERYRAAGKLNNKEDLYSALIEGAALRVRPKAMTVAVILAGLIPILIGTGTGSEAMSRIAAPMVGGMLTAPLLSFNNLITPRYRKILWIALIANFAMFLVEVLSGWNAHSVSLMADAIDFFGDAMNYGISLAVLSMSLIWRARAALFKGITMGAFGLFVFAGAGWSFMNGKVPEPYTMGIIGLLALSVNVGVALMLYAYRDGDANMQSVWLCSRNDAIGNIAVMLAALGVFGSGSAWPDLFVAVIMAGLGLSAAVQVIKRSVSEISSTERSEGKIKTN
;
A
#
# COMPACT_ATOMS: atom_id res chain seq x y z
N MET A 1 -15.97 8.21 26.17
CA MET A 1 -15.62 7.11 25.26
C MET A 1 -16.59 5.97 25.42
N LEU A 2 -16.90 5.58 26.67
CA LEU A 2 -17.87 4.54 27.00
C LEU A 2 -19.25 4.76 26.36
N VAL A 3 -19.85 5.95 26.48
CA VAL A 3 -21.20 6.22 25.90
C VAL A 3 -21.37 5.81 24.43
N TYR A 4 -20.41 6.12 23.55
CA TYR A 4 -20.51 5.73 22.12
C TYR A 4 -20.26 4.24 21.89
N LEU A 5 -19.45 3.61 22.75
CA LEU A 5 -19.19 2.18 22.71
C LEU A 5 -20.41 1.41 23.22
N ASP A 6 -20.99 1.87 24.33
CA ASP A 6 -22.17 1.29 24.97
C ASP A 6 -23.37 1.36 24.02
N ASP A 7 -23.60 2.53 23.39
CA ASP A 7 -24.65 2.72 22.38
C ASP A 7 -24.43 1.83 21.13
N ALA A 8 -23.19 1.68 20.65
CA ALA A 8 -22.90 0.78 19.53
C ALA A 8 -23.11 -0.70 19.91
N ILE A 9 -22.68 -1.11 21.11
CA ILE A 9 -22.86 -2.48 21.61
C ILE A 9 -24.35 -2.78 21.83
N GLU A 10 -25.12 -1.86 22.40
CA GLU A 10 -26.58 -2.00 22.56
C GLU A 10 -27.28 -2.12 21.21
N ARG A 11 -26.89 -1.34 20.20
CA ARG A 11 -27.45 -1.47 18.84
C ARG A 11 -27.17 -2.83 18.22
N TYR A 12 -25.95 -3.36 18.35
CA TYR A 12 -25.65 -4.70 17.85
C TYR A 12 -26.39 -5.80 18.63
N ARG A 13 -26.58 -5.60 19.93
CA ARG A 13 -27.31 -6.53 20.79
C ARG A 13 -28.80 -6.55 20.44
N ALA A 14 -29.41 -5.37 20.27
CA ALA A 14 -30.81 -5.22 19.86
C ALA A 14 -31.09 -5.79 18.46
N ALA A 15 -30.11 -5.73 17.56
CA ALA A 15 -30.18 -6.30 16.22
C ALA A 15 -29.89 -7.82 16.17
N GLY A 16 -29.58 -8.47 17.30
CA GLY A 16 -29.20 -9.89 17.34
C GLY A 16 -27.88 -10.21 16.61
N LYS A 17 -27.04 -9.19 16.39
CA LYS A 17 -25.78 -9.29 15.63
C LYS A 17 -24.55 -9.49 16.52
N LEU A 18 -24.72 -9.85 17.80
CA LEU A 18 -23.64 -10.00 18.77
C LEU A 18 -23.44 -11.49 19.11
N ASN A 19 -23.01 -12.28 18.12
CA ASN A 19 -22.97 -13.73 18.23
C ASN A 19 -21.55 -14.28 18.45
N ASN A 20 -20.52 -13.51 18.08
CA ASN A 20 -19.14 -13.92 18.22
C ASN A 20 -18.23 -12.74 18.64
N LYS A 21 -16.93 -13.02 18.83
CA LYS A 21 -15.95 -12.00 19.23
C LYS A 21 -15.69 -10.96 18.13
N GLU A 22 -15.84 -11.33 16.87
CA GLU A 22 -15.67 -10.44 15.71
C GLU A 22 -16.78 -9.39 15.63
N ASP A 23 -18.02 -9.78 15.94
CA ASP A 23 -19.16 -8.89 16.04
C ASP A 23 -18.97 -7.84 17.15
N LEU A 24 -18.46 -8.27 18.31
CA LEU A 24 -18.13 -7.37 19.42
C LEU A 24 -17.02 -6.40 19.01
N TYR A 25 -15.99 -6.89 18.32
CA TYR A 25 -14.90 -6.05 17.83
C TYR A 25 -15.41 -5.02 16.81
N SER A 26 -16.33 -5.43 15.93
CA SER A 26 -16.98 -4.55 14.94
C SER A 26 -17.81 -3.46 15.61
N ALA A 27 -18.60 -3.80 16.63
CA ALA A 27 -19.37 -2.83 17.42
C ALA A 27 -18.46 -1.83 18.16
N LEU A 28 -17.34 -2.30 18.72
CA LEU A 28 -16.34 -1.45 19.36
C LEU A 28 -15.68 -0.49 18.37
N ILE A 29 -15.34 -0.96 17.16
CA ILE A 29 -14.80 -0.11 16.08
C ILE A 29 -15.82 0.95 15.67
N GLU A 30 -17.08 0.56 15.45
CA GLU A 30 -18.14 1.49 15.06
C GLU A 30 -18.37 2.57 16.13
N GLY A 31 -18.50 2.17 17.39
CA GLY A 31 -18.61 3.10 18.52
C GLY A 31 -17.39 3.99 18.69
N ALA A 32 -16.18 3.47 18.45
CA ALA A 32 -14.95 4.26 18.45
C ALA A 32 -14.88 5.23 17.26
N ALA A 33 -15.46 4.91 16.11
CA ALA A 33 -15.47 5.76 14.91
C ALA A 33 -16.47 6.92 15.04
N LEU A 34 -17.58 6.75 15.76
CA LEU A 34 -18.58 7.82 15.96
C LEU A 34 -18.00 9.08 16.62
N ARG A 35 -16.93 8.96 17.41
CA ARG A 35 -16.24 10.11 18.03
C ARG A 35 -15.37 10.92 17.06
N VAL A 36 -15.08 10.39 15.88
CA VAL A 36 -14.19 11.03 14.91
C VAL A 36 -14.84 12.28 14.32
N ARG A 37 -16.14 12.24 14.04
CA ARG A 37 -16.88 13.38 13.51
C ARG A 37 -16.87 14.60 14.45
N PRO A 38 -17.23 14.48 15.74
CA PRO A 38 -17.14 15.58 16.68
C PRO A 38 -15.70 16.12 16.86
N LYS A 39 -14.70 15.23 16.96
CA LYS A 39 -13.29 15.66 17.08
C LYS A 39 -12.82 16.42 15.85
N ALA A 40 -13.15 15.94 14.65
CA ALA A 40 -12.81 16.60 13.40
C ALA A 40 -13.49 17.96 13.29
N MET A 41 -14.76 18.08 13.71
CA MET A 41 -15.49 19.34 13.75
C MET A 41 -14.78 20.37 14.64
N THR A 42 -14.40 19.99 15.85
CA THR A 42 -13.69 20.90 16.77
C THR A 42 -12.33 21.32 16.23
N VAL A 43 -11.58 20.41 15.62
CA VAL A 43 -10.30 20.72 14.95
C VAL A 43 -10.52 21.70 13.80
N ALA A 44 -11.51 21.47 12.93
CA ALA A 44 -11.81 22.32 11.80
C ALA A 44 -12.19 23.74 12.24
N VAL A 45 -13.06 23.88 13.25
CA VAL A 45 -13.49 25.18 13.78
C VAL A 45 -12.31 25.94 14.39
N ILE A 46 -11.46 25.27 15.19
CA ILE A 46 -10.31 25.92 15.81
C ILE A 46 -9.26 26.32 14.77
N LEU A 47 -9.00 25.49 13.77
CA LEU A 47 -8.10 25.84 12.67
C LEU A 47 -8.64 27.02 11.86
N ALA A 48 -9.94 27.04 11.54
CA ALA A 48 -10.56 28.15 10.82
C ALA A 48 -10.44 29.48 11.60
N GLY A 49 -10.53 29.43 12.93
CA GLY A 49 -10.36 30.62 13.78
C GLY A 49 -8.91 31.05 13.97
N LEU A 50 -7.96 30.11 14.04
CA LEU A 50 -6.56 30.40 14.38
C LEU A 50 -5.63 30.59 13.18
N ILE A 51 -5.91 29.96 12.03
CA ILE A 51 -5.08 30.12 10.81
C ILE A 51 -4.98 31.59 10.38
N PRO A 52 -6.07 32.39 10.33
CA PRO A 52 -5.98 33.81 9.99
C PRO A 52 -5.08 34.61 10.94
N ILE A 53 -5.07 34.25 12.22
CA ILE A 53 -4.24 34.88 13.26
C ILE A 53 -2.75 34.55 13.04
N LEU A 54 -2.44 33.35 12.55
CA LEU A 54 -1.06 32.93 12.27
C LEU A 54 -0.46 33.61 11.05
N ILE A 55 -1.26 33.87 10.02
CA ILE A 55 -0.80 34.50 8.76
C ILE A 55 -0.97 36.02 8.75
N GLY A 56 -1.73 36.59 9.69
CA GLY A 56 -2.01 38.01 9.76
C GLY A 56 -0.76 38.81 10.14
N THR A 57 -0.34 39.75 9.30
CA THR A 57 0.78 40.66 9.55
C THR A 57 0.26 42.04 9.96
N GLY A 58 -0.17 42.18 11.21
CA GLY A 58 -0.68 43.44 11.77
C GLY A 58 -0.08 43.75 13.15
N THR A 59 -0.28 44.96 13.66
CA THR A 59 0.12 45.32 15.02
C THR A 59 -0.60 44.43 16.05
N GLY A 60 0.14 43.80 16.96
CA GLY A 60 -0.39 42.80 17.90
C GLY A 60 -0.44 41.36 17.37
N SER A 61 -0.16 41.12 16.09
CA SER A 61 -0.12 39.76 15.52
C SER A 61 0.99 38.89 16.12
N GLU A 62 2.16 39.45 16.46
CA GLU A 62 3.23 38.68 17.09
C GLU A 62 2.82 38.10 18.45
N ALA A 63 2.07 38.86 19.26
CA ALA A 63 1.60 38.38 20.56
C ALA A 63 0.52 37.30 20.40
N MET A 64 -0.44 37.51 19.49
CA MET A 64 -1.51 36.55 19.23
C MET A 64 -1.00 35.27 18.56
N SER A 65 -0.07 35.39 17.62
CA SER A 65 0.51 34.25 16.89
C SER A 65 1.32 33.33 17.82
N ARG A 66 2.03 33.88 18.83
CA ARG A 66 2.72 33.08 19.86
C ARG A 66 1.78 32.23 20.72
N ILE A 67 0.54 32.65 20.91
CA ILE A 67 -0.49 31.90 21.65
C ILE A 67 -1.20 30.90 20.72
N ALA A 68 -1.51 31.32 19.49
CA ALA A 68 -2.21 30.50 18.50
C ALA A 68 -1.35 29.35 17.94
N ALA A 69 -0.05 29.56 17.76
CA ALA A 69 0.87 28.59 17.16
C ALA A 69 0.90 27.23 17.88
N PRO A 70 1.10 27.14 19.21
CA PRO A 70 1.06 25.86 19.92
C PRO A 70 -0.33 25.22 19.92
N MET A 71 -1.41 26.00 19.92
CA MET A 71 -2.77 25.45 19.83
C MET A 71 -3.04 24.82 18.46
N VAL A 72 -2.68 25.50 17.37
CA VAL A 72 -2.80 24.94 16.00
C VAL A 72 -1.93 23.70 15.85
N GLY A 73 -0.69 23.75 16.34
CA GLY A 73 0.21 22.60 16.36
C GLY A 73 -0.39 21.42 17.11
N GLY A 74 -0.91 21.63 18.33
CA GLY A 74 -1.55 20.62 19.16
C GLY A 74 -2.83 20.02 18.54
N MET A 75 -3.67 20.86 17.94
CA MET A 75 -4.93 20.43 17.32
C MET A 75 -4.72 19.66 16.02
N LEU A 76 -3.60 19.88 15.32
CA LEU A 76 -3.19 19.04 14.21
C LEU A 76 -2.53 17.75 14.70
N THR A 77 -1.59 17.84 15.63
CA THR A 77 -0.78 16.68 16.06
C THR A 77 -1.55 15.68 16.91
N ALA A 78 -2.43 16.12 17.83
CA ALA A 78 -3.11 15.21 18.75
C ALA A 78 -4.09 14.22 18.07
N PRO A 79 -4.94 14.64 17.12
CA PRO A 79 -5.75 13.70 16.35
C PRO A 79 -4.88 12.78 15.50
N LEU A 80 -3.86 13.31 14.83
CA LEU A 80 -2.95 12.52 14.00
C LEU A 80 -2.23 11.42 14.80
N LEU A 81 -1.74 11.75 16.01
CA LEU A 81 -1.16 10.76 16.93
C LEU A 81 -2.20 9.75 17.42
N SER A 82 -3.43 10.20 17.71
CA SER A 82 -4.52 9.32 18.14
C SER A 82 -4.98 8.36 17.04
N PHE A 83 -4.93 8.76 15.76
CA PHE A 83 -5.23 7.89 14.62
C PHE A 83 -4.07 6.96 14.30
N ASN A 84 -2.82 7.45 14.41
CA ASN A 84 -1.63 6.63 14.22
C ASN A 84 -1.54 5.46 15.22
N ASN A 85 -2.12 5.61 16.42
CA ASN A 85 -2.21 4.57 17.44
C ASN A 85 -3.36 3.57 17.23
N LEU A 86 -4.16 3.69 16.17
CA LEU A 86 -5.20 2.70 15.84
C LEU A 86 -4.63 1.43 15.18
N ILE A 87 -3.44 1.52 14.56
CA ILE A 87 -2.71 0.35 14.11
C ILE A 87 -1.92 -0.23 15.28
N THR A 88 -2.05 -1.54 15.49
CA THR A 88 -1.24 -2.23 16.50
C THR A 88 0.26 -2.03 16.22
N PRO A 89 1.09 -1.71 17.24
CA PRO A 89 2.53 -1.52 17.05
C PRO A 89 3.22 -2.70 16.36
N ARG A 90 2.65 -3.91 16.50
CA ARG A 90 3.09 -5.12 15.81
C ARG A 90 2.86 -5.04 14.29
N TYR A 91 1.65 -4.69 13.83
CA TYR A 91 1.36 -4.57 12.41
C TYR A 91 2.20 -3.49 11.74
N ARG A 92 2.40 -2.33 12.40
CA ARG A 92 3.28 -1.27 11.89
C ARG A 92 4.73 -1.74 11.72
N LYS A 93 5.25 -2.52 12.69
CA LYS A 93 6.58 -3.13 12.57
C LYS A 93 6.65 -4.11 11.41
N ILE A 94 5.64 -4.96 11.23
CA ILE A 94 5.56 -5.90 10.12
C ILE A 94 5.58 -5.17 8.78
N LEU A 95 4.80 -4.10 8.62
CA LEU A 95 4.80 -3.30 7.39
C LEU A 95 6.16 -2.65 7.10
N TRP A 96 6.88 -2.19 8.12
CA TRP A 96 8.24 -1.66 7.94
C TRP A 96 9.23 -2.75 7.52
N ILE A 97 9.16 -3.93 8.13
CA ILE A 97 9.98 -5.09 7.74
C ILE A 97 9.66 -5.47 6.29
N ALA A 98 8.38 -5.60 5.95
CA ALA A 98 7.93 -5.93 4.60
C ALA A 98 8.39 -4.89 3.56
N LEU A 99 8.27 -3.59 3.87
CA LEU A 99 8.74 -2.50 3.02
C LEU A 99 10.23 -2.62 2.73
N ILE A 100 11.05 -2.74 3.78
CA ILE A 100 12.51 -2.79 3.65
C ILE A 100 12.92 -4.06 2.90
N ALA A 101 12.34 -5.22 3.25
CA ALA A 101 12.68 -6.49 2.61
C ALA A 101 12.30 -6.50 1.13
N ASN A 102 11.09 -6.02 0.77
CA ASN A 102 10.65 -5.97 -0.62
C ASN A 102 11.46 -4.96 -1.45
N PHE A 103 11.74 -3.79 -0.89
CA PHE A 103 12.55 -2.80 -1.58
C PHE A 103 14.01 -3.26 -1.77
N ALA A 104 14.58 -3.96 -0.78
CA ALA A 104 15.90 -4.56 -0.92
C ALA A 104 15.91 -5.66 -1.99
N MET A 105 14.90 -6.54 -2.00
CA MET A 105 14.76 -7.56 -3.04
C MET A 105 14.59 -6.95 -4.43
N PHE A 106 13.77 -5.91 -4.58
CA PHE A 106 13.65 -5.17 -5.84
C PHE A 106 15.02 -4.74 -6.40
N LEU A 107 15.89 -4.16 -5.57
CA LEU A 107 17.23 -3.77 -6.01
C LEU A 107 18.08 -4.97 -6.40
N VAL A 108 18.04 -6.04 -5.61
CA VAL A 108 18.76 -7.28 -5.90
C VAL A 108 18.29 -7.90 -7.21
N GLU A 109 16.98 -7.96 -7.48
CA GLU A 109 16.42 -8.56 -8.68
C GLU A 109 16.69 -7.73 -9.93
N VAL A 110 16.63 -6.39 -9.85
CA VAL A 110 16.99 -5.52 -10.98
C VAL A 110 18.46 -5.70 -11.35
N LEU A 111 19.35 -5.71 -10.35
CA LEU A 111 20.80 -5.84 -10.57
C LEU A 111 21.15 -7.24 -11.10
N SER A 112 20.62 -8.28 -10.46
CA SER A 112 20.85 -9.67 -10.85
C SER A 112 20.18 -10.02 -12.18
N GLY A 113 18.96 -9.53 -12.45
CA GLY A 113 18.27 -9.74 -13.71
C GLY A 113 19.03 -9.14 -14.89
N TRP A 114 19.64 -7.96 -14.70
CA TRP A 114 20.50 -7.36 -15.71
C TRP A 114 21.76 -8.19 -15.99
N ASN A 115 22.44 -8.64 -14.93
CA ASN A 115 23.68 -9.43 -15.02
C ASN A 115 23.44 -10.85 -15.56
N ALA A 116 22.37 -11.51 -15.12
CA ALA A 116 21.98 -12.86 -15.54
C ALA A 116 21.23 -12.88 -16.88
N HIS A 117 20.92 -11.70 -17.44
CA HIS A 117 20.08 -11.53 -18.63
C HIS A 117 18.72 -12.24 -18.53
N SER A 118 18.16 -12.37 -17.32
CA SER A 118 16.86 -13.00 -17.07
C SER A 118 15.77 -11.94 -17.12
N VAL A 119 14.83 -12.13 -18.05
CA VAL A 119 13.71 -11.21 -18.19
C VAL A 119 12.65 -11.52 -17.12
N SER A 120 12.55 -12.77 -16.64
CA SER A 120 11.62 -13.09 -15.57
C SER A 120 12.01 -12.47 -14.24
N LEU A 121 13.32 -12.39 -13.91
CA LEU A 121 13.79 -11.68 -12.72
C LEU A 121 13.47 -10.18 -12.79
N MET A 122 13.58 -9.57 -13.98
CA MET A 122 13.17 -8.18 -14.16
C MET A 122 11.66 -7.99 -14.03
N ALA A 123 10.87 -9.00 -14.42
CA ALA A 123 9.41 -9.00 -14.25
C ALA A 123 9.01 -9.09 -12.76
N ASP A 124 9.61 -10.02 -12.02
CA ASP A 124 9.36 -10.23 -10.57
C ASP A 124 9.71 -8.96 -9.76
N ALA A 125 10.76 -8.23 -10.17
CA ALA A 125 11.12 -6.95 -9.59
C ALA A 125 9.99 -5.88 -9.65
N ILE A 126 9.11 -5.92 -10.67
CA ILE A 126 7.95 -5.01 -10.75
C ILE A 126 7.03 -5.20 -9.53
N ASP A 127 6.80 -6.46 -9.16
CA ASP A 127 5.89 -6.83 -8.08
C ASP A 127 6.48 -6.41 -6.74
N PHE A 128 7.75 -6.72 -6.47
CA PHE A 128 8.47 -6.26 -5.28
C PHE A 128 8.44 -4.73 -5.10
N PHE A 129 8.62 -3.98 -6.19
CA PHE A 129 8.55 -2.52 -6.13
C PHE A 129 7.12 -2.05 -5.83
N GLY A 130 6.13 -2.64 -6.51
CA GLY A 130 4.71 -2.34 -6.29
C GLY A 130 4.29 -2.61 -4.85
N ASP A 131 4.79 -3.69 -4.25
CA ASP A 131 4.51 -4.08 -2.88
C ASP A 131 5.24 -3.20 -1.86
N ALA A 132 6.51 -2.87 -2.09
CA ALA A 132 7.22 -1.87 -1.28
C ALA A 132 6.46 -0.52 -1.24
N MET A 133 5.95 -0.07 -2.38
CA MET A 133 5.09 1.12 -2.45
C MET A 133 3.77 0.91 -1.71
N ASN A 134 3.16 -0.28 -1.79
CA ASN A 134 1.92 -0.60 -1.08
C ASN A 134 2.09 -0.55 0.43
N TYR A 135 3.18 -1.13 0.95
CA TYR A 135 3.52 -1.07 2.38
C TYR A 135 3.85 0.36 2.81
N GLY A 136 4.57 1.12 1.97
CA GLY A 136 4.89 2.53 2.23
C GLY A 136 3.65 3.40 2.30
N ILE A 137 2.73 3.23 1.35
CA ILE A 137 1.42 3.89 1.35
C ILE A 137 0.68 3.47 2.62
N SER A 138 0.54 2.17 2.91
CA SER A 138 -0.15 1.64 4.11
C SER A 138 0.41 2.20 5.42
N LEU A 139 1.73 2.38 5.52
CA LEU A 139 2.40 3.00 6.67
C LEU A 139 2.12 4.49 6.77
N ALA A 140 2.07 5.19 5.63
CA ALA A 140 1.80 6.62 5.56
C ALA A 140 0.29 6.94 5.66
N VAL A 141 -0.56 5.92 5.54
CA VAL A 141 -2.01 6.02 5.27
C VAL A 141 -2.89 6.35 6.47
N LEU A 142 -2.37 6.45 7.68
CA LEU A 142 -3.20 6.80 8.84
C LEU A 142 -3.47 8.30 8.99
N SER A 143 -2.74 9.14 8.27
CA SER A 143 -2.80 10.61 8.40
C SER A 143 -3.10 11.34 7.09
N MET A 144 -3.15 10.65 5.94
CA MET A 144 -3.37 11.27 4.63
C MET A 144 -4.84 11.25 4.22
N SER A 145 -5.31 12.36 3.62
CA SER A 145 -6.63 12.44 3.00
C SER A 145 -6.78 11.45 1.84
N LEU A 146 -8.02 11.03 1.55
CA LEU A 146 -8.34 10.06 0.48
C LEU A 146 -7.71 10.43 -0.88
N ILE A 147 -7.61 11.74 -1.18
CA ILE A 147 -6.99 12.26 -2.40
C ILE A 147 -5.49 11.95 -2.51
N TRP A 148 -4.73 12.07 -1.41
CA TRP A 148 -3.29 11.84 -1.44
C TRP A 148 -2.98 10.35 -1.58
N ARG A 149 -3.81 9.49 -0.98
CA ARG A 149 -3.73 8.03 -1.18
C ARG A 149 -3.98 7.68 -2.64
N ALA A 150 -5.02 8.22 -3.25
CA ALA A 150 -5.34 7.96 -4.65
C ALA A 150 -4.24 8.49 -5.60
N ARG A 151 -3.64 9.65 -5.31
CA ARG A 151 -2.49 10.17 -6.08
C ARG A 151 -1.25 9.30 -5.96
N ALA A 152 -0.94 8.80 -4.76
CA ALA A 152 0.18 7.87 -4.57
C ALA A 152 -0.05 6.53 -5.28
N ALA A 153 -1.28 6.00 -5.23
CA ALA A 153 -1.68 4.80 -5.97
C ALA A 153 -1.60 5.01 -7.49
N LEU A 154 -1.96 6.20 -7.98
CA LEU A 154 -1.80 6.57 -9.40
C LEU A 154 -0.33 6.56 -9.83
N PHE A 155 0.56 7.15 -9.02
CA PHE A 155 2.00 7.13 -9.28
C PHE A 155 2.56 5.70 -9.30
N LYS A 156 2.14 4.85 -8.35
CA LYS A 156 2.44 3.40 -8.36
C LYS A 156 1.98 2.74 -9.66
N GLY A 157 0.73 2.97 -10.08
CA GLY A 157 0.20 2.37 -11.31
C GLY A 157 0.96 2.78 -12.57
N ILE A 158 1.32 4.07 -12.69
CA ILE A 158 2.08 4.58 -13.85
C ILE A 158 3.49 3.97 -13.89
N THR A 159 4.18 3.94 -12.75
CA THR A 159 5.55 3.39 -12.66
C THR A 159 5.57 1.89 -12.93
N MET A 160 4.64 1.11 -12.37
CA MET A 160 4.48 -0.31 -12.69
C MET A 160 4.17 -0.54 -14.17
N GLY A 161 3.30 0.28 -14.77
CA GLY A 161 2.96 0.19 -16.20
C GLY A 161 4.17 0.46 -17.10
N ALA A 162 4.96 1.49 -16.81
CA ALA A 162 6.16 1.82 -17.54
C ALA A 162 7.22 0.70 -17.45
N PHE A 163 7.42 0.15 -16.25
CA PHE A 163 8.37 -0.94 -16.02
C PHE A 163 7.89 -2.26 -16.65
N GLY A 164 6.58 -2.55 -16.61
CA GLY A 164 5.96 -3.67 -17.31
C GLY A 164 6.14 -3.62 -18.82
N LEU A 165 5.97 -2.45 -19.45
CA LEU A 165 6.25 -2.26 -20.88
C LEU A 165 7.73 -2.46 -21.20
N PHE A 166 8.62 -1.97 -20.33
CA PHE A 166 10.06 -2.16 -20.47
C PHE A 166 10.44 -3.65 -20.42
N VAL A 167 9.91 -4.41 -19.46
CA VAL A 167 10.13 -5.86 -19.35
C VAL A 167 9.55 -6.60 -20.57
N PHE A 168 8.37 -6.21 -21.05
CA PHE A 168 7.76 -6.82 -22.24
C PHE A 168 8.61 -6.58 -23.50
N ALA A 169 9.15 -5.37 -23.67
CA ALA A 169 10.10 -5.06 -24.73
C ALA A 169 11.42 -5.83 -24.56
N GLY A 170 11.90 -5.97 -23.32
CA GLY A 170 13.06 -6.79 -22.96
C GLY A 170 12.87 -8.27 -23.30
N ALA A 171 11.67 -8.82 -23.09
CA ALA A 171 11.32 -10.19 -23.48
C ALA A 171 11.41 -10.37 -24.99
N GLY A 172 10.83 -9.43 -25.77
CA GLY A 172 10.93 -9.44 -27.23
C GLY A 172 12.38 -9.33 -27.72
N TRP A 173 13.17 -8.46 -27.09
CA TRP A 173 14.59 -8.30 -27.41
C TRP A 173 15.40 -9.56 -27.09
N SER A 174 15.17 -10.18 -25.94
CA SER A 174 15.84 -11.40 -25.53
C SER A 174 15.51 -12.56 -26.48
N PHE A 175 14.23 -12.66 -26.87
CA PHE A 175 13.75 -13.63 -27.87
C PHE A 175 14.48 -13.50 -29.22
N MET A 176 14.63 -12.27 -29.73
CA MET A 176 15.30 -12.03 -31.01
C MET A 176 16.80 -12.32 -30.99
N ASN A 177 17.45 -12.16 -29.83
CA ASN A 177 18.90 -12.33 -29.68
C ASN A 177 19.30 -13.71 -29.13
N GLY A 178 18.33 -14.57 -28.81
CA GLY A 178 18.57 -15.95 -28.34
C GLY A 178 19.41 -16.05 -27.06
N LYS A 179 19.41 -15.02 -26.21
CA LYS A 179 20.21 -15.01 -24.97
C LYS A 179 19.60 -15.97 -23.96
N VAL A 180 20.38 -16.97 -23.54
CA VAL A 180 19.96 -17.91 -22.49
C VAL A 180 20.32 -17.32 -21.13
N PRO A 181 19.36 -17.17 -20.20
CA PRO A 181 19.63 -16.69 -18.86
C PRO A 181 20.55 -17.64 -18.11
N GLU A 182 21.39 -17.10 -17.23
CA GLU A 182 22.23 -17.93 -16.36
C GLU A 182 21.36 -18.65 -15.29
N PRO A 183 21.23 -19.98 -15.33
CA PRO A 183 20.24 -20.69 -14.49
C PRO A 183 20.57 -20.63 -13.00
N TYR A 184 21.85 -20.60 -12.65
CA TYR A 184 22.30 -20.57 -11.26
C TYR A 184 21.92 -19.26 -10.57
N THR A 185 22.22 -18.12 -11.20
CA THR A 185 21.86 -16.80 -10.70
C THR A 185 20.34 -16.64 -10.62
N MET A 186 19.62 -17.08 -11.66
CA MET A 186 18.15 -17.07 -11.69
C MET A 186 17.54 -17.89 -10.55
N GLY A 187 18.05 -19.10 -10.30
CA GLY A 187 17.54 -19.98 -9.25
C GLY A 187 17.82 -19.48 -7.84
N ILE A 188 19.04 -18.98 -7.56
CA ILE A 188 19.40 -18.47 -6.24
C ILE A 188 18.59 -17.21 -5.91
N ILE A 189 18.48 -16.28 -6.86
CA ILE A 189 17.74 -15.03 -6.64
C ILE A 189 16.24 -15.33 -6.50
N GLY A 190 15.68 -16.20 -7.34
CA GLY A 190 14.29 -16.63 -7.22
C GLY A 190 13.98 -17.32 -5.88
N LEU A 191 14.92 -18.08 -5.31
CA LEU A 191 14.77 -18.69 -3.99
C LEU A 191 14.80 -17.65 -2.86
N LEU A 192 15.68 -16.65 -2.95
CA LEU A 192 15.72 -15.53 -2.01
C LEU A 192 14.42 -14.72 -2.07
N ALA A 193 13.94 -14.44 -3.29
CA ALA A 193 12.70 -13.73 -3.55
C ALA A 193 11.49 -14.46 -2.95
N LEU A 194 11.37 -15.76 -3.21
CA LEU A 194 10.37 -16.63 -2.59
C LEU A 194 10.44 -16.59 -1.06
N SER A 195 11.65 -16.64 -0.48
CA SER A 195 11.83 -16.62 0.97
C SER A 195 11.34 -15.32 1.59
N VAL A 196 11.57 -14.18 0.93
CA VAL A 196 11.08 -12.87 1.37
C VAL A 196 9.56 -12.81 1.30
N ASN A 197 8.96 -13.17 0.17
CA ASN A 197 7.51 -13.07 -0.02
C ASN A 197 6.73 -14.05 0.86
N VAL A 198 7.22 -15.28 1.04
CA VAL A 198 6.66 -16.22 2.02
C VAL A 198 6.80 -15.69 3.44
N GLY A 199 7.98 -15.16 3.82
CA GLY A 199 8.20 -14.59 5.15
C GLY A 199 7.23 -13.44 5.45
N VAL A 200 7.03 -12.54 4.49
CA VAL A 200 6.08 -11.42 4.60
C VAL A 200 4.64 -11.92 4.67
N ALA A 201 4.24 -12.85 3.81
CA ALA A 201 2.90 -13.43 3.80
C ALA A 201 2.57 -14.14 5.13
N LEU A 202 3.54 -14.86 5.72
CA LEU A 202 3.39 -15.51 7.03
C LEU A 202 3.25 -14.49 8.17
N MET A 203 4.04 -13.41 8.16
CA MET A 203 3.89 -12.34 9.16
C MET A 203 2.53 -11.65 9.08
N LEU A 204 2.02 -11.47 7.86
CA LEU A 204 0.73 -10.84 7.59
C LEU A 204 -0.47 -11.80 7.73
N TYR A 205 -0.24 -13.11 7.82
CA TYR A 205 -1.30 -14.12 7.93
C TYR A 205 -2.21 -13.91 9.14
N ALA A 206 -1.67 -13.38 10.23
CA ALA A 206 -2.44 -13.04 11.44
C ALA A 206 -3.43 -11.88 11.22
N TYR A 207 -3.30 -11.14 10.12
CA TYR A 207 -4.13 -9.97 9.77
C TYR A 207 -4.97 -10.19 8.51
N ARG A 208 -5.06 -11.44 8.02
CA ARG A 208 -5.82 -11.79 6.82
C ARG A 208 -7.32 -11.52 6.95
N ASP A 209 -7.87 -11.55 8.16
CA ASP A 209 -9.29 -11.30 8.44
C ASP A 209 -9.51 -9.85 8.91
N GLY A 210 -8.50 -8.97 8.71
CA GLY A 210 -8.53 -7.57 9.10
C GLY A 210 -9.38 -6.68 8.19
N ASP A 211 -9.17 -5.37 8.27
CA ASP A 211 -9.84 -4.41 7.40
C ASP A 211 -9.45 -4.61 5.91
N ALA A 212 -10.17 -3.95 5.01
CA ALA A 212 -9.94 -4.07 3.57
C ALA A 212 -8.50 -3.76 3.14
N ASN A 213 -7.79 -2.88 3.86
CA ASN A 213 -6.39 -2.57 3.58
C ASN A 213 -5.48 -3.72 4.01
N MET A 214 -5.67 -4.27 5.22
CA MET A 214 -4.92 -5.43 5.73
C MET A 214 -5.14 -6.67 4.86
N GLN A 215 -6.39 -6.94 4.47
CA GLN A 215 -6.75 -8.03 3.56
C GLN A 215 -6.06 -7.89 2.21
N SER A 216 -6.10 -6.69 1.62
CA SER A 216 -5.46 -6.40 0.33
C SER A 216 -3.96 -6.67 0.39
N VAL A 217 -3.28 -6.15 1.43
CA VAL A 217 -1.84 -6.31 1.66
C VAL A 217 -1.47 -7.80 1.79
N TRP A 218 -2.23 -8.59 2.54
CA TRP A 218 -1.97 -10.03 2.67
C TRP A 218 -2.20 -10.80 1.37
N LEU A 219 -3.27 -10.48 0.63
CA LEU A 219 -3.58 -11.12 -0.65
C LEU A 219 -2.48 -10.87 -1.69
N CYS A 220 -1.91 -9.65 -1.73
CA CYS A 220 -0.77 -9.32 -2.58
C CYS A 220 0.44 -10.19 -2.25
N SER A 221 0.93 -10.16 -1.00
CA SER A 221 2.12 -10.94 -0.62
C SER A 221 1.95 -12.45 -0.89
N ARG A 222 0.73 -12.98 -0.74
CA ARG A 222 0.42 -14.38 -1.07
C ARG A 222 0.51 -14.64 -2.57
N ASN A 223 -0.06 -13.75 -3.39
CA ASN A 223 -0.03 -13.90 -4.84
C ASN A 223 1.41 -13.79 -5.37
N ASP A 224 2.21 -12.90 -4.78
CA ASP A 224 3.62 -12.74 -5.15
C ASP A 224 4.39 -14.03 -4.87
N ALA A 225 4.21 -14.63 -3.69
CA ALA A 225 4.82 -15.93 -3.38
C ALA A 225 4.46 -17.03 -4.41
N ILE A 226 3.24 -17.02 -4.97
CA ILE A 226 2.85 -17.92 -6.06
C ILE A 226 3.60 -17.57 -7.36
N GLY A 227 3.78 -16.28 -7.64
CA GLY A 227 4.61 -15.78 -8.74
C GLY A 227 6.07 -16.24 -8.66
N ASN A 228 6.72 -16.11 -7.49
CA ASN A 228 8.11 -16.56 -7.33
C ASN A 228 8.24 -18.08 -7.48
N ILE A 229 7.20 -18.87 -7.17
CA ILE A 229 7.19 -20.31 -7.48
C ILE A 229 7.25 -20.53 -9.00
N ALA A 230 6.51 -19.72 -9.79
CA ALA A 230 6.59 -19.80 -11.25
C ALA A 230 8.00 -19.43 -11.77
N VAL A 231 8.66 -18.42 -11.17
CA VAL A 231 10.07 -18.08 -11.47
C VAL A 231 11.01 -19.24 -11.16
N MET A 232 10.83 -19.89 -10.01
CA MET A 232 11.62 -21.08 -9.65
C MET A 232 11.43 -22.23 -10.63
N LEU A 233 10.20 -22.48 -11.08
CA LEU A 233 9.91 -23.48 -12.11
C LEU A 233 10.56 -23.11 -13.45
N ALA A 234 10.57 -21.82 -13.82
CA ALA A 234 11.28 -21.35 -15.01
C ALA A 234 12.79 -21.60 -14.89
N ALA A 235 13.41 -21.28 -13.75
CA ALA A 235 14.84 -21.50 -13.53
C ALA A 235 15.22 -22.98 -13.67
N LEU A 236 14.42 -23.90 -13.11
CA LEU A 236 14.59 -25.34 -13.29
C LEU A 236 14.40 -25.75 -14.76
N GLY A 237 13.43 -25.15 -15.44
CA GLY A 237 13.20 -25.36 -16.87
C GLY A 237 14.38 -24.92 -17.73
N VAL A 238 14.96 -23.74 -17.48
CA VAL A 238 16.15 -23.23 -18.18
C VAL A 238 17.34 -24.13 -17.88
N PHE A 239 17.55 -24.53 -16.63
CA PHE A 239 18.63 -25.44 -16.24
C PHE A 239 18.54 -26.80 -16.96
N GLY A 240 17.35 -27.40 -17.05
CA GLY A 240 17.15 -28.70 -17.68
C GLY A 240 17.12 -28.68 -19.20
N SER A 241 16.57 -27.62 -19.81
CA SER A 241 16.43 -27.49 -21.27
C SER A 241 17.58 -26.78 -21.96
N GLY A 242 18.40 -26.04 -21.21
CA GLY A 242 19.44 -25.16 -21.77
C GLY A 242 18.89 -24.02 -22.63
N SER A 243 17.60 -23.69 -22.49
CA SER A 243 16.89 -22.79 -23.39
C SER A 243 16.24 -21.62 -22.65
N ALA A 244 16.11 -20.47 -23.33
CA ALA A 244 15.48 -19.27 -22.80
C ALA A 244 13.94 -19.32 -22.75
N TRP A 245 13.32 -20.31 -23.41
CA TRP A 245 11.85 -20.41 -23.52
C TRP A 245 11.11 -20.44 -22.18
N PRO A 246 11.57 -21.18 -21.15
CA PRO A 246 10.90 -21.18 -19.84
C PRO A 246 10.91 -19.81 -19.15
N ASP A 247 12.04 -19.09 -19.17
CA ASP A 247 12.17 -17.72 -18.64
C ASP A 247 11.25 -16.75 -19.38
N LEU A 248 11.29 -16.76 -20.72
CA LEU A 248 10.46 -15.90 -21.56
C LEU A 248 8.96 -16.12 -21.34
N PHE A 249 8.54 -17.39 -21.23
CA PHE A 249 7.13 -17.72 -21.01
C PHE A 249 6.62 -17.16 -19.69
N VAL A 250 7.35 -17.39 -18.60
CA VAL A 250 6.97 -16.88 -17.28
C VAL A 250 7.07 -15.35 -17.23
N ALA A 251 8.10 -14.75 -17.84
CA ALA A 251 8.26 -13.31 -17.93
C ALA A 251 7.08 -12.63 -18.64
N VAL A 252 6.60 -13.19 -19.76
CA VAL A 252 5.44 -12.64 -20.50
C VAL A 252 4.16 -12.72 -19.65
N ILE A 253 3.95 -13.82 -18.93
CA ILE A 253 2.80 -13.98 -18.04
C ILE A 253 2.85 -12.93 -16.93
N MET A 254 3.96 -12.81 -16.21
CA MET A 254 4.09 -11.87 -15.10
C MET A 254 4.02 -10.41 -15.57
N ALA A 255 4.70 -10.07 -16.67
CA ALA A 255 4.61 -8.72 -17.25
C ALA A 255 3.17 -8.40 -17.71
N GLY A 256 2.46 -9.37 -18.28
CA GLY A 256 1.04 -9.22 -18.66
C GLY A 256 0.13 -8.99 -17.45
N LEU A 257 0.32 -9.76 -16.38
CA LEU A 257 -0.40 -9.58 -15.12
C LEU A 257 -0.09 -8.21 -14.50
N GLY A 258 1.19 -7.83 -14.40
CA GLY A 258 1.63 -6.54 -13.88
C GLY A 258 1.07 -5.35 -14.67
N LEU A 259 1.07 -5.42 -16.01
CA LEU A 259 0.45 -4.41 -16.88
C LEU A 259 -1.06 -4.31 -16.65
N SER A 260 -1.74 -5.46 -16.53
CA SER A 260 -3.19 -5.47 -16.26
C SER A 260 -3.50 -4.88 -14.88
N ALA A 261 -2.67 -5.14 -13.87
CA ALA A 261 -2.79 -4.60 -12.53
C ALA A 261 -2.55 -3.08 -12.53
N ALA A 262 -1.52 -2.61 -13.24
CA ALA A 262 -1.24 -1.19 -13.43
C ALA A 262 -2.44 -0.44 -14.02
N VAL A 263 -3.04 -0.95 -15.09
CA VAL A 263 -4.25 -0.35 -15.71
C VAL A 263 -5.41 -0.30 -14.73
N GLN A 264 -5.65 -1.37 -13.96
CA GLN A 264 -6.71 -1.40 -12.95
C GLN A 264 -6.48 -0.38 -11.85
N VAL A 265 -5.26 -0.28 -11.32
CA VAL A 265 -4.88 0.68 -10.28
C VAL A 265 -5.04 2.12 -10.78
N ILE A 266 -4.59 2.43 -12.00
CA ILE A 266 -4.73 3.76 -12.60
C ILE A 266 -6.22 4.13 -12.73
N LYS A 267 -7.05 3.25 -13.32
CA LYS A 267 -8.48 3.50 -13.51
C LYS A 267 -9.20 3.76 -12.19
N ARG A 268 -8.93 2.94 -11.16
CA ARG A 268 -9.51 3.11 -9.82
C ARG A 268 -9.08 4.43 -9.19
N SER A 269 -7.78 4.74 -9.24
CA SER A 269 -7.23 5.97 -8.63
C SER A 269 -7.79 7.24 -9.28
N VAL A 270 -7.93 7.28 -10.60
CA VAL A 270 -8.54 8.42 -11.33
C VAL A 270 -10.02 8.58 -10.96
N SER A 271 -10.76 7.47 -10.83
CA SER A 271 -12.15 7.50 -10.39
C SER A 271 -12.29 8.04 -8.97
N GLU A 272 -11.41 7.63 -8.05
CA GLU A 272 -11.42 8.11 -6.66
C GLU A 272 -11.12 9.62 -6.56
N ILE A 273 -10.11 10.11 -7.29
CA ILE A 273 -9.76 11.54 -7.31
C ILE A 273 -10.95 12.37 -7.82
N SER A 274 -11.51 12.00 -8.98
CA SER A 274 -12.62 12.74 -9.59
C SER A 274 -13.89 12.73 -8.72
N SER A 275 -14.17 11.62 -8.03
CA SER A 275 -15.30 11.53 -7.10
C SER A 275 -15.14 12.45 -5.87
N THR A 276 -13.90 12.60 -5.39
CA THR A 276 -13.58 13.44 -4.23
C THR A 276 -13.68 14.93 -4.60
N GLU A 277 -13.10 15.33 -5.73
CA GLU A 277 -13.18 16.71 -6.24
C GLU A 277 -14.63 17.15 -6.50
N ARG A 278 -15.48 16.25 -7.02
CA ARG A 278 -16.90 16.53 -7.26
C ARG A 278 -17.71 16.70 -5.98
N SER A 279 -17.34 15.99 -4.91
CA SER A 279 -17.96 16.12 -3.60
C SER A 279 -17.57 17.43 -2.92
N GLU A 280 -16.30 17.83 -3.00
CA GLU A 280 -15.84 19.13 -2.48
C GLU A 280 -16.43 20.32 -3.26
N GLY A 281 -16.59 20.18 -4.59
CA GLY A 281 -17.24 21.20 -5.41
C GLY A 281 -18.70 21.46 -5.03
N LYS A 282 -19.47 20.40 -4.75
CA LYS A 282 -20.88 20.52 -4.29
C LYS A 282 -21.02 21.20 -2.92
N ILE A 283 -20.03 21.02 -2.03
CA ILE A 283 -20.04 21.63 -0.69
C ILE A 283 -19.76 23.14 -0.76
N LYS A 284 -19.03 23.62 -1.78
CA LYS A 284 -18.74 25.06 -1.95
C LYS A 284 -19.84 25.84 -2.65
N THR A 285 -20.79 25.15 -3.31
CA THR A 285 -21.89 25.78 -4.08
C THR A 285 -23.24 25.77 -3.36
N ASN A 286 -23.32 25.19 -2.16
CA ASN A 286 -24.47 25.26 -1.25
C ASN A 286 -24.10 26.08 -0.02
#